data_AF-A0A0U3DYV3-F1
#
_entry.id   AF-A0A0U3DYV3-F1
#
_cell.length_a   1.000
_cell.length_b   1.000
_cell.length_c   1.000
_cell.angle_alpha   90.00
_cell.angle_beta   90.00
_cell.angle_gamma   90.00
#
_symmetry.space_group_name_H-M   'P 1'
#
loop_
_entity.id
_entity.type
_entity.pdbx_description
1 polymer ?
#
loop_
_entity_poly.entity_id
_entity_poly.type
_entity_poly.pdbx_seq_one_letter_code
_entity_poly.pdbx_strand_id
1 'polypeptide(L)'
;MISVVNLNRALLLSLIYFLLAISDYYTTRAVLESQKGHEANPIMNIVIENYGFNTVLLLQIFSWLLFTVVFIIYYEQIPMEVFFILLLMKALVVANNSINTWVIAGNGN
;
A
#
# COMPACT_ATOMS: atom_id res chain seq x y z
N MET A 1 -11.46 -15.14 26.20
CA MET A 1 -10.16 -15.84 26.09
C MET A 1 -9.74 -15.70 24.64
N ILE A 2 -8.63 -15.01 24.38
CA ILE A 2 -8.13 -14.77 23.03
C ILE A 2 -7.88 -16.12 22.35
N SER A 3 -8.47 -16.34 21.18
CA SER A 3 -8.13 -17.51 20.37
C SER A 3 -6.74 -17.29 19.76
N VAL A 4 -5.75 -18.02 20.25
CA VAL A 4 -4.36 -18.00 19.73
C VAL A 4 -4.33 -18.17 18.21
N VAL A 5 -5.27 -18.95 17.65
CA VAL A 5 -5.42 -19.16 16.21
C VAL A 5 -5.81 -17.87 15.48
N ASN A 6 -6.74 -17.09 16.03
CA ASN A 6 -7.20 -15.84 15.42
C ASN A 6 -6.11 -14.75 15.51
N LEU A 7 -5.38 -14.70 16.61
CA LEU A 7 -4.23 -13.79 16.76
C LEU A 7 -3.12 -14.11 15.75
N ASN A 8 -2.77 -15.39 15.57
CA ASN A 8 -1.76 -15.78 14.58
C ASN A 8 -2.17 -15.43 13.14
N ARG A 9 -3.45 -15.59 12.80
CA ARG A 9 -3.99 -15.19 11.48
C ARG A 9 -3.92 -13.67 11.29
N ALA A 10 -4.28 -12.91 12.32
CA ALA A 10 -4.20 -11.45 12.32
C ALA A 10 -2.78 -10.92 12.08
N LEU A 11 -1.81 -11.53 12.76
CA LEU A 11 -0.39 -11.20 12.62
C LEU A 11 0.11 -11.54 11.21
N LEU A 12 -0.25 -12.71 10.67
CA LEU A 12 0.12 -13.10 9.32
C LEU A 12 -0.43 -12.14 8.26
N LEU A 13 -1.70 -11.75 8.36
CA LEU A 13 -2.31 -10.81 7.41
C LEU A 13 -1.72 -9.41 7.52
N SER A 14 -1.42 -8.95 8.74
CA SER A 14 -0.69 -7.69 8.97
C SER A 14 0.70 -7.71 8.33
N LEU A 15 1.40 -8.85 8.39
CA LEU A 15 2.71 -9.02 7.75
C LEU A 15 2.61 -8.98 6.22
N ILE A 16 1.61 -9.64 5.62
CA ILE A 16 1.41 -9.57 4.16
C ILE A 16 1.09 -8.13 3.74
N TYR A 17 0.23 -7.44 4.49
CA TYR A 17 -0.10 -6.04 4.24
C TYR A 17 1.13 -5.13 4.36
N PHE A 18 2.05 -5.41 5.28
CA PHE A 18 3.35 -4.72 5.40
C PHE A 18 4.21 -4.87 4.15
N LEU A 19 4.39 -6.10 3.67
CA LEU A 19 5.19 -6.37 2.48
C LEU A 19 4.60 -5.67 1.24
N LEU A 20 3.26 -5.67 1.11
CA LEU A 20 2.57 -4.92 0.07
C LEU A 20 2.79 -3.41 0.22
N ALA A 21 2.74 -2.85 1.43
CA ALA A 21 2.99 -1.44 1.66
C ALA A 21 4.44 -1.02 1.32
N ILE A 22 5.43 -1.86 1.62
CA ILE A 22 6.81 -1.63 1.19
C ILE A 22 6.93 -1.65 -0.33
N SER A 23 6.31 -2.64 -0.99
CA SER A 23 6.32 -2.72 -2.45
C SER A 23 5.64 -1.50 -3.08
N ASP A 24 4.53 -1.03 -2.50
CA ASP A 24 3.86 0.20 -2.90
C ASP A 24 4.78 1.42 -2.79
N TYR A 25 5.52 1.53 -1.68
CA TYR A 25 6.45 2.62 -1.42
C TYR A 25 7.52 2.69 -2.51
N TYR A 26 8.18 1.57 -2.82
CA TYR A 26 9.26 1.56 -3.80
C TYR A 26 8.77 1.75 -5.23
N THR A 27 7.63 1.17 -5.59
CA THR A 27 7.04 1.36 -6.93
C THR A 27 6.57 2.79 -7.11
N THR A 28 5.92 3.37 -6.11
CA THR A 28 5.55 4.79 -6.11
C THR A 28 6.78 5.66 -6.22
N ARG A 29 7.81 5.44 -5.39
CA ARG A 29 9.06 6.19 -5.45
C ARG A 29 9.68 6.15 -6.84
N ALA A 30 9.76 4.98 -7.47
CA ALA A 30 10.31 4.84 -8.81
C ALA A 30 9.48 5.59 -9.89
N VAL A 31 8.15 5.50 -9.81
CA VAL A 31 7.24 6.27 -10.68
C VAL A 31 7.48 7.78 -10.52
N LEU A 32 7.65 8.26 -9.29
CA LEU A 32 7.83 9.69 -9.03
C LEU A 32 9.23 10.21 -9.40
N GLU A 33 10.29 9.46 -9.11
CA GLU A 33 11.67 9.83 -9.48
C GLU A 33 11.86 9.92 -11.00
N SER A 34 11.07 9.18 -11.78
CA SER A 34 11.15 9.18 -13.24
C SER A 34 10.64 10.45 -13.93
N GLN A 35 9.91 11.32 -13.22
CA GLN A 35 9.15 12.48 -13.76
C GLN A 35 8.10 12.15 -14.83
N LYS A 36 8.05 10.92 -15.36
CA LYS A 36 6.99 10.37 -16.23
C LYS A 36 5.80 9.82 -15.44
N GLY A 37 5.92 9.77 -14.12
CA GLY A 37 4.83 9.39 -13.22
C GLY A 37 3.59 10.28 -13.34
N HIS A 38 3.75 11.47 -13.91
CA HIS A 38 2.65 12.39 -14.14
C HIS A 38 1.56 11.84 -15.07
N GLU A 39 1.93 11.01 -16.06
CA GLU A 39 0.96 10.44 -17.00
C GLU A 39 0.38 9.10 -16.49
N ALA A 40 1.15 8.40 -15.66
CA ALA A 40 0.83 7.04 -15.24
C ALA A 40 -0.07 7.00 -13.98
N ASN A 41 0.00 8.01 -13.10
CA ASN A 41 -0.81 8.05 -11.89
C ASN A 41 -1.36 9.47 -11.57
N PRO A 42 -2.43 9.91 -12.25
CA PRO A 42 -2.94 11.28 -12.16
C PRO A 42 -3.46 11.67 -10.77
N ILE A 43 -3.92 10.71 -9.97
CA ILE A 43 -4.32 10.96 -8.58
C ILE A 43 -3.08 11.33 -7.75
N MET A 44 -1.97 10.63 -7.96
CA MET A 44 -0.72 10.87 -7.23
C MET A 44 -0.17 12.28 -7.51
N ASN A 45 -0.31 12.79 -8.74
CA ASN A 45 0.10 14.15 -9.09
C ASN A 45 -0.58 15.21 -8.27
N ILE A 46 -1.91 15.13 -8.14
CA ILE A 46 -2.68 16.11 -7.36
C ILE A 46 -2.14 16.17 -5.95
N VAL A 47 -1.81 15.03 -5.35
CA VAL A 47 -1.26 14.99 -3.99
C VAL A 47 0.16 15.58 -3.93
N ILE A 48 0.99 15.35 -4.94
CA ILE A 48 2.37 15.88 -4.98
C ILE A 48 2.37 17.40 -5.17
N GLU A 49 1.55 17.90 -6.09
CA GLU A 49 1.43 19.34 -6.35
C GLU A 49 0.95 20.10 -5.11
N ASN A 50 0.06 19.49 -4.31
CA ASN A 50 -0.51 20.12 -3.13
C ASN A 50 0.28 19.87 -1.83
N TYR A 51 0.98 18.74 -1.70
CA TYR A 51 1.56 18.30 -0.42
C TYR A 51 3.02 17.85 -0.50
N GLY A 52 3.60 17.72 -1.69
CA GLY A 52 5.01 17.37 -1.90
C GLY A 52 5.33 15.87 -1.89
N PHE A 53 6.45 15.53 -2.55
CA PHE A 53 6.93 14.15 -2.79
C PHE A 53 7.05 13.32 -1.50
N ASN A 54 7.65 13.88 -0.44
CA ASN A 54 7.89 13.17 0.82
C ASN A 54 6.58 12.83 1.55
N THR A 55 5.56 13.67 1.41
CA THR A 55 4.26 13.49 2.08
C THR A 55 3.52 12.29 1.52
N VAL A 56 3.57 12.09 0.20
CA VAL A 56 2.98 10.91 -0.47
C VAL A 56 3.61 9.62 0.01
N LEU A 57 4.94 9.58 0.10
CA LEU A 57 5.67 8.41 0.56
C LEU A 57 5.38 8.10 2.05
N LEU A 58 5.25 9.13 2.87
CA LEU A 58 4.85 9.00 4.28
C LEU A 58 3.42 8.46 4.42
N LEU A 59 2.47 8.94 3.61
CA LEU A 59 1.09 8.47 3.63
C LEU A 59 0.99 6.96 3.38
N GLN A 60 1.88 6.38 2.58
CA GLN A 60 1.89 4.93 2.34
C GLN A 60 2.34 4.15 3.58
N ILE A 61 3.38 4.61 4.27
CA ILE A 61 3.85 3.99 5.52
C ILE A 61 2.81 4.16 6.63
N PHE A 62 2.21 5.34 6.76
CA PHE A 62 1.15 5.60 7.75
C PHE A 62 -0.12 4.80 7.46
N SER A 63 -0.47 4.56 6.20
CA SER A 63 -1.61 3.70 5.83
C SER A 63 -1.44 2.26 6.33
N TRP A 64 -0.21 1.74 6.30
CA TRP A 64 0.12 0.43 6.86
C TRP A 64 0.07 0.42 8.39
N LEU A 65 0.63 1.45 9.01
CA LEU A 65 0.71 1.57 10.46
C LEU A 65 -0.71 1.65 11.06
N LEU A 66 -1.57 2.45 10.45
CA LEU A 66 -2.98 2.57 10.82
C LEU A 66 -3.72 1.24 10.62
N PHE A 67 -3.53 0.56 9.49
CA PHE A 67 -4.11 -0.76 9.25
C PHE A 67 -3.71 -1.75 10.34
N THR A 68 -2.41 -1.83 10.67
CA THR A 68 -1.87 -2.77 11.65
C THR A 68 -2.43 -2.52 13.05
N VAL A 69 -2.48 -1.26 13.49
CA VAL A 69 -3.00 -0.88 14.81
C VAL A 69 -4.49 -1.21 14.92
N VAL A 70 -5.30 -0.80 13.94
CA VAL A 70 -6.74 -1.09 13.94
C VAL A 70 -6.97 -2.60 13.90
N PHE A 71 -6.21 -3.33 13.08
CA PHE A 71 -6.35 -4.76 12.96
C PHE A 71 -6.04 -5.46 14.29
N ILE A 72 -4.89 -5.19 14.91
CA ILE A 72 -4.49 -5.86 16.16
C ILE A 72 -5.48 -5.58 17.29
N ILE A 73 -6.06 -4.37 17.34
CA ILE A 73 -7.02 -4.01 18.39
C ILE A 73 -8.39 -4.67 18.14
N TYR A 74 -8.83 -4.74 16.89
CA TYR A 74 -10.21 -5.12 16.53
C TYR A 74 -10.33 -6.48 15.81
N TYR A 75 -9.28 -7.32 15.79
CA TYR A 75 -9.25 -8.58 15.02
C TYR A 75 -10.33 -9.60 15.39
N GLU A 76 -10.88 -9.56 16.61
CA GLU A 76 -12.01 -10.43 16.99
C GLU A 76 -13.38 -9.86 16.56
N GLN A 77 -13.44 -8.58 16.23
CA GLN A 77 -14.68 -7.84 15.93
C GLN A 77 -14.89 -7.63 14.43
N ILE A 78 -13.80 -7.64 13.65
CA ILE A 78 -13.86 -7.45 12.20
C ILE A 78 -13.93 -8.83 11.52
N PRO A 79 -14.91 -9.07 10.64
CA PRO A 79 -15.00 -10.32 9.89
C PRO A 79 -13.78 -10.56 9.00
N MET A 80 -13.36 -11.82 8.84
CA MET A 80 -12.15 -12.14 8.06
C MET A 80 -12.25 -11.72 6.60
N GLU A 81 -13.45 -11.70 6.04
CA GLU A 81 -13.76 -11.29 4.69
C GLU A 81 -13.38 -9.83 4.43
N VAL A 82 -13.61 -8.96 5.42
CA VAL A 82 -13.25 -7.53 5.34
C VAL A 82 -11.73 -7.40 5.20
N PHE A 83 -10.97 -8.22 5.93
CA PHE A 83 -9.52 -8.23 5.84
C PHE A 83 -9.01 -8.71 4.49
N PHE A 84 -9.63 -9.75 3.92
CA PHE A 84 -9.30 -10.20 2.56
C PHE A 84 -9.59 -9.11 1.51
N ILE A 85 -10.70 -8.38 1.64
CA ILE A 85 -11.03 -7.28 0.74
C ILE A 85 -9.98 -6.17 0.84
N LEU A 86 -9.63 -5.74 2.05
CA LEU A 86 -8.61 -4.69 2.25
C LEU A 86 -7.23 -5.12 1.70
N LEU A 87 -6.86 -6.38 1.92
CA LEU A 87 -5.63 -6.96 1.39
C LEU A 87 -5.63 -6.99 -0.14
N LEU A 88 -6.74 -7.43 -0.74
CA LEU A 88 -6.91 -7.46 -2.19
C LEU A 88 -6.84 -6.05 -2.79
N MET A 89 -7.53 -5.08 -2.20
CA MET A 89 -7.47 -3.69 -2.63
C MET A 89 -6.05 -3.14 -2.60
N LYS A 90 -5.29 -3.42 -1.53
CA LYS A 90 -3.89 -3.01 -1.45
C LYS A 90 -3.01 -3.69 -2.50
N ALA A 91 -3.21 -4.99 -2.74
CA ALA A 91 -2.48 -5.72 -3.77
C ALA A 91 -2.75 -5.15 -5.18
N LEU A 92 -3.99 -4.77 -5.48
CA LEU A 92 -4.35 -4.12 -6.75
C LEU A 92 -3.65 -2.76 -6.92
N VAL A 93 -3.58 -1.95 -5.85
CA VAL A 93 -2.83 -0.68 -5.87
C VAL A 93 -1.35 -0.90 -6.16
N VAL A 94 -0.73 -1.86 -5.48
CA VAL A 94 0.69 -2.23 -5.70
C VAL A 94 0.92 -2.71 -7.12
N ALA A 95 0.05 -3.56 -7.65
CA ALA A 95 0.15 -4.05 -9.02
C ALA A 95 0.04 -2.91 -10.04
N ASN A 96 -0.90 -1.98 -9.84
CA ASN A 96 -1.03 -0.80 -10.68
C ASN A 96 0.25 0.07 -10.68
N ASN A 97 0.79 0.35 -9.49
CA ASN A 97 2.02 1.13 -9.36
C ASN A 97 3.24 0.40 -9.95
N SER A 98 3.28 -0.95 -9.86
CA SER A 98 4.31 -1.78 -10.49
C SER A 98 4.24 -1.73 -12.02
N ILE A 99 3.05 -1.83 -12.61
CA ILE A 99 2.83 -1.71 -14.06
C ILE A 99 3.29 -0.34 -14.54
N ASN A 100 2.88 0.72 -13.84
CA ASN A 100 3.29 2.08 -14.16
C ASN A 100 4.81 2.25 -14.10
N THR A 101 5.46 1.69 -13.08
CA THR A 101 6.93 1.67 -12.97
C THR A 101 7.57 0.99 -14.18
N TRP A 102 7.03 -0.17 -14.59
CA TRP A 102 7.55 -0.93 -15.72
C TRP A 102 7.37 -0.21 -17.06
N VAL A 103 6.20 0.39 -17.33
CA VAL A 103 5.95 1.17 -18.55
C VAL A 103 6.91 2.35 -18.66
N ILE A 104 7.15 3.04 -17.55
CA ILE A 104 8.09 4.16 -17.48
C ILE A 104 9.53 3.71 -17.76
N ALA A 105 9.96 2.59 -17.17
CA ALA A 105 11.29 2.03 -17.40
C ALA A 105 11.46 1.51 -18.83
N GLY A 106 10.42 0.92 -19.42
CA GLY A 106 10.42 0.43 -20.80
C GLY A 106 10.43 1.53 -21.86
N ASN A 107 9.77 2.67 -21.60
CA ASN A 107 9.77 3.86 -22.47
C ASN A 107 10.99 4.78 -22.25
N GLY A 108 11.95 4.39 -21.40
CA GLY A 108 13.22 5.08 -21.19
C GLY A 108 14.36 4.57 -22.08
N ASN A 109 14.13 3.48 -22.83
CA ASN A 109 15.01 2.92 -23.85
C ASN A 109 14.45 3.19 -25.25
#